data_AF-A0A8T3BCA0-F1
#
_entry.id   AF-A0A8T3BCA0-F1
#
_cell.length_a   1.000
_cell.length_b   1.000
_cell.length_c   1.000
_cell.angle_alpha   90.00
_cell.angle_beta   90.00
_cell.angle_gamma   90.00
#
_symmetry.space_group_name_H-M   'P 1'
#
loop_
_entity.id
_entity.type
_entity.pdbx_description
1 polymer ?
#
loop_
_entity_poly.entity_id
_entity_poly.type
_entity_poly.pdbx_seq_one_letter_code
_entity_poly.pdbx_strand_id
1 'polypeptide(L)'
;MEGKCDILVQTRKGEKKISDVFYVPNLKHNLFSVGQLNQKGYVLTFSFDTCTIEDKHGFSIAKVKVTPNKMYPVKMICSLNGCLKTSIENHSRLWHCRFGHLSSKTLSYMSQKNIVDGLPHIEVQDKICEACVAGKQSRAPFSVGKS
;
A
#
# COMPACT_ATOMS: atom_id res chain seq x y z
N MET A 1 13.61 5.39 2.05
CA MET A 1 12.36 5.60 1.28
C MET A 1 12.23 4.41 0.35
N GLU A 2 11.30 3.49 0.61
CA GLU A 2 11.33 2.14 0.01
C GLU A 2 10.24 1.88 -1.03
N GLY A 3 9.48 2.89 -1.48
CA GLY A 3 8.55 2.68 -2.59
C GLY A 3 8.12 3.98 -3.30
N LYS A 4 8.00 3.88 -4.63
CA LYS A 4 7.33 4.87 -5.48
C LYS A 4 5.94 4.33 -5.83
N CYS A 5 4.92 5.17 -5.77
CA CYS A 5 3.56 4.80 -6.20
C CYS A 5 2.90 5.92 -6.99
N ASP A 6 1.87 5.52 -7.75
CA ASP A 6 1.00 6.44 -8.44
C ASP A 6 -0.24 6.68 -7.58
N ILE A 7 -0.62 7.95 -7.45
CA ILE A 7 -1.70 8.40 -6.59
C ILE A 7 -2.75 9.05 -7.46
N LEU A 8 -4.02 8.67 -7.31
CA LEU A 8 -5.11 9.39 -7.95
C LEU A 8 -5.76 10.33 -6.95
N VAL A 9 -6.04 11.52 -7.45
CA VAL A 9 -6.61 12.62 -6.69
C VAL A 9 -7.98 12.89 -7.26
N GLN A 10 -9.00 12.71 -6.44
CA GLN A 10 -10.34 13.05 -6.85
C GLN A 10 -10.50 14.57 -6.76
N THR A 11 -10.56 15.24 -7.92
CA THR A 11 -10.77 16.68 -8.01
C THR A 11 -12.21 16.97 -8.42
N ARG A 12 -12.64 18.24 -8.32
CA ARG A 12 -13.97 18.68 -8.78
C ARG A 12 -14.21 18.45 -10.29
N LYS A 13 -13.15 18.26 -11.09
CA LYS A 13 -13.21 18.04 -12.55
C LYS A 13 -12.92 16.59 -12.95
N GLY A 14 -12.86 15.68 -11.98
CA GLY A 14 -12.53 14.28 -12.20
C GLY A 14 -11.21 13.86 -11.57
N GLU A 15 -10.81 12.63 -11.87
CA GLU A 15 -9.67 12.00 -11.25
C GLU A 15 -8.36 12.44 -11.92
N LYS A 16 -7.36 12.85 -11.13
CA LYS A 16 -6.05 13.30 -11.61
C LYS A 16 -4.94 12.44 -11.04
N LYS A 17 -4.10 11.89 -11.90
CA LYS A 17 -2.96 11.05 -11.52
C LYS A 17 -1.73 11.87 -11.19
N ILE A 18 -1.14 11.62 -10.02
CA ILE A 18 0.19 12.08 -9.60
C ILE A 18 1.07 10.83 -9.54
N SER A 19 1.91 10.63 -10.55
CA SER A 19 2.80 9.46 -10.62
C SER A 19 4.02 9.62 -9.70
N ASP A 20 4.77 8.55 -9.43
CA ASP A 20 6.11 8.57 -8.80
C ASP A 20 6.20 9.31 -7.45
N VAL A 21 5.22 9.14 -6.57
CA VAL A 21 5.25 9.74 -5.23
C VAL A 21 5.94 8.76 -4.29
N PHE A 22 6.90 9.24 -3.48
CA PHE A 22 7.48 8.42 -2.44
C PHE A 22 6.47 8.16 -1.32
N TYR A 23 6.40 6.93 -0.87
CA TYR A 23 5.67 6.56 0.33
C TYR A 23 6.57 5.78 1.28
N VAL A 24 6.14 5.68 2.54
CA VAL A 24 6.83 4.87 3.54
C VAL A 24 5.94 3.67 3.84
N PRO A 25 6.34 2.45 3.44
CA PRO A 25 5.61 1.25 3.82
C PRO A 25 5.55 1.17 5.35
N ASN A 26 4.39 0.79 5.89
CA ASN A 26 4.08 0.68 7.33
C ASN A 26 3.69 1.97 8.07
N LEU A 27 3.56 3.13 7.41
CA LEU A 27 2.87 4.28 8.01
C LEU A 27 1.35 4.16 7.78
N LYS A 28 0.55 4.51 8.81
CA LYS A 28 -0.91 4.64 8.68
C LYS A 28 -1.31 5.69 7.63
N HIS A 29 -0.44 6.66 7.36
CA HIS A 29 -0.64 7.73 6.38
C HIS A 29 0.63 7.94 5.56
N ASN A 30 0.49 8.05 4.24
CA ASN A 30 1.61 8.38 3.36
C ASN A 30 1.98 9.87 3.47
N LEU A 31 3.28 10.18 3.42
CA LEU A 31 3.78 11.55 3.40
C LEU A 31 4.14 11.94 1.97
N PHE A 32 3.70 13.12 1.55
CA PHE A 32 4.03 13.67 0.24
C PHE A 32 5.23 14.61 0.35
N SER A 33 6.19 14.46 -0.56
CA SER A 33 7.30 15.42 -0.67
C SER A 33 6.85 16.66 -1.43
N VAL A 34 6.94 17.83 -0.78
CA VAL A 34 6.69 19.15 -1.40
C VAL A 34 7.61 19.35 -2.60
N GLY A 35 8.90 19.02 -2.47
CA GLY A 35 9.89 19.17 -3.53
C GLY A 35 9.55 18.35 -4.78
N GLN A 36 9.03 17.14 -4.60
CA GLN A 36 8.61 16.31 -5.74
C GLN A 36 7.38 16.86 -6.46
N LEU A 37 6.40 17.35 -5.71
CA LEU A 37 5.23 17.99 -6.30
C LEU A 37 5.64 19.24 -7.09
N ASN A 38 6.55 20.04 -6.52
CA ASN A 38 7.11 21.21 -7.20
C ASN A 38 7.84 20.82 -8.51
N GLN A 39 8.69 19.79 -8.48
CA GLN A 39 9.37 19.29 -9.69
C GLN A 39 8.41 18.80 -10.78
N LYS A 40 7.21 18.36 -10.41
CA LYS A 40 6.16 17.91 -11.35
C LYS A 40 5.25 19.05 -11.81
N GLY A 41 5.54 20.29 -11.43
CA GLY A 41 4.79 21.47 -11.83
C GLY A 41 3.50 21.70 -11.04
N TYR A 42 3.39 21.13 -9.83
CA TYR A 42 2.33 21.50 -8.90
C TYR A 42 2.76 22.68 -8.04
N VAL A 43 1.84 23.62 -7.83
CA VAL A 43 2.05 24.77 -6.96
C VAL A 43 1.40 24.48 -5.61
N LEU A 44 2.16 24.65 -4.53
CA LEU A 44 1.67 24.50 -3.17
C LEU A 44 1.67 25.87 -2.49
N THR A 45 0.47 26.32 -2.12
CA THR A 45 0.28 27.59 -1.42
C THR A 45 -0.16 27.30 0.01
N PHE A 46 0.71 27.59 0.97
CA PHE A 46 0.42 27.49 2.39
C PHE A 46 -0.04 28.86 2.91
N SER A 47 -1.20 28.92 3.55
CA SER A 47 -1.80 30.16 4.07
C SER A 47 -2.45 29.89 5.40
N PHE A 48 -1.95 30.49 6.48
CA PHE A 48 -2.43 30.38 7.87
C PHE A 48 -2.85 28.96 8.31
N ASP A 49 -4.09 28.56 7.99
CA ASP A 49 -4.70 27.28 8.35
C ASP A 49 -4.93 26.33 7.18
N THR A 50 -4.52 26.66 5.95
CA THR A 50 -4.79 25.88 4.75
C THR A 50 -3.57 25.69 3.86
N CYS A 51 -3.54 24.54 3.19
CA CYS A 51 -2.66 24.26 2.07
C CYS A 51 -3.51 24.04 0.82
N THR A 52 -3.22 24.79 -0.23
CA THR A 52 -3.84 24.63 -1.54
C THR A 52 -2.82 24.05 -2.51
N ILE A 53 -3.21 23.00 -3.22
CA ILE A 53 -2.41 22.36 -4.26
C ILE A 53 -3.07 22.68 -5.59
N GLU A 54 -2.32 23.26 -6.51
CA GLU A 54 -2.76 23.62 -7.85
C GLU A 54 -1.90 22.93 -8.89
N ASP A 55 -2.47 22.65 -10.06
CA ASP A 55 -1.66 22.21 -11.20
C ASP A 55 -0.95 23.39 -11.89
N LYS A 56 -0.08 23.07 -12.85
CA LYS A 56 0.64 24.04 -13.68
C LYS A 56 -0.26 25.01 -14.47
N HIS A 57 -1.57 24.77 -14.55
CA HIS A 57 -2.54 25.62 -15.23
C HIS A 57 -3.37 26.46 -14.24
N GLY A 58 -3.04 26.42 -12.94
CA GLY A 58 -3.75 27.14 -11.89
C GLY A 58 -5.05 26.48 -11.44
N PHE A 59 -5.28 25.21 -11.79
CA PHE A 59 -6.48 24.51 -11.29
C PHE A 59 -6.23 23.94 -9.91
N SER A 60 -7.08 24.32 -8.95
CA SER A 60 -7.07 23.77 -7.59
C SER A 60 -7.44 22.28 -7.59
N ILE A 61 -6.46 21.47 -7.17
CA ILE A 61 -6.54 20.01 -7.03
C ILE A 61 -7.08 19.67 -5.65
N ALA A 62 -6.53 20.31 -4.62
CA ALA A 62 -6.92 20.08 -3.24
C ALA A 62 -6.78 21.36 -2.44
N LYS A 63 -7.68 21.54 -1.47
CA LYS A 63 -7.56 22.56 -0.43
C LYS A 63 -7.80 21.88 0.90
N VAL A 64 -6.79 21.92 1.76
CA VAL A 64 -6.73 21.12 2.97
C VAL A 64 -6.47 22.00 4.17
N LYS A 65 -7.25 21.82 5.24
CA LYS A 65 -7.03 22.51 6.51
C LYS A 65 -5.94 21.82 7.33
N VAL A 66 -5.16 22.62 8.02
CA VAL A 66 -4.20 22.14 9.01
C VAL A 66 -4.94 21.52 10.20
N THR A 67 -4.40 20.42 10.69
CA THR A 67 -4.86 19.75 11.91
C THR A 67 -4.15 20.33 13.14
N PRO A 68 -4.64 20.08 14.38
CA PRO A 68 -3.95 20.52 15.60
C PRO A 68 -2.50 20.03 15.70
N ASN A 69 -2.22 18.86 15.11
CA ASN A 69 -0.89 18.28 15.03
C ASN A 69 -0.03 18.86 13.87
N LYS A 70 -0.43 20.01 13.30
CA LYS A 70 0.27 20.72 12.22
C LYS A 70 0.44 19.92 10.92
N MET A 71 -0.46 18.96 10.67
CA MET A 71 -0.48 18.17 9.42
C MET A 71 -1.59 18.63 8.47
N TYR A 72 -1.36 18.48 7.16
CA TYR A 72 -2.33 18.74 6.10
C TYR A 72 -2.82 17.43 5.49
N PRO A 73 -3.89 16.81 6.02
CA PRO A 73 -4.37 15.51 5.56
C PRO A 73 -5.06 15.63 4.19
N VAL A 74 -4.43 15.09 3.16
CA VAL A 74 -5.03 14.99 1.82
C VAL A 74 -5.69 13.62 1.67
N LYS A 75 -6.99 13.57 1.40
CA LYS A 75 -7.68 12.31 1.08
C LYS A 75 -7.52 12.02 -0.41
N MET A 76 -6.70 11.03 -0.73
CA MET A 76 -6.38 10.62 -2.10
C MET A 76 -6.85 9.19 -2.33
N ILE A 77 -7.31 8.88 -3.54
CA ILE A 77 -7.64 7.52 -3.96
C ILE A 77 -6.40 6.98 -4.68
N CYS A 78 -5.58 6.14 -4.06
CA CYS A 78 -4.51 5.50 -4.83
C CYS A 78 -5.14 4.39 -5.70
N SER A 79 -5.28 4.56 -7.04
CA SER A 79 -5.31 3.35 -7.90
C SER A 79 -3.89 2.84 -7.98
N LEU A 80 -3.64 1.83 -7.18
CA LEU A 80 -2.53 0.94 -7.44
C LEU A 80 -2.90 0.08 -8.65
N ASN A 81 -2.65 0.59 -9.85
CA ASN A 81 -2.53 -0.27 -11.02
C ASN A 81 -1.18 -1.00 -10.90
N GLY A 82 -1.18 -2.15 -10.20
CA GLY A 82 -0.03 -3.06 -10.13
C GLY A 82 0.62 -3.29 -8.76
N CYS A 83 0.04 -2.82 -7.65
CA CYS A 83 0.51 -3.22 -6.33
C CYS A 83 -0.68 -3.53 -5.41
N LEU A 84 -0.54 -4.62 -4.65
CA LEU A 84 -1.55 -5.15 -3.75
C LEU A 84 -2.16 -4.02 -2.93
N LYS A 85 -3.48 -3.81 -3.06
CA LYS A 85 -4.27 -3.18 -2.03
C LYS A 85 -3.87 -3.82 -0.70
N THR A 86 -3.14 -3.09 0.14
CA THR A 86 -3.17 -3.30 1.58
C THR A 86 -4.32 -2.46 2.13
N SER A 87 -5.53 -2.63 1.58
CA SER A 87 -6.65 -2.68 2.48
C SER A 87 -6.37 -3.90 3.37
N ILE A 88 -6.49 -3.74 4.68
CA ILE A 88 -6.59 -4.87 5.60
C ILE A 88 -7.98 -5.50 5.35
N GLU A 89 -8.28 -5.90 4.12
CA GLU A 89 -9.47 -6.70 3.78
C GLU A 89 -9.08 -8.17 3.75
N ASN A 90 -7.78 -8.47 3.61
CA ASN A 90 -7.31 -9.83 3.47
C ASN A 90 -6.77 -10.38 4.80
N HIS A 91 -7.68 -10.63 5.75
CA HIS A 91 -7.36 -11.27 7.03
C HIS A 91 -6.56 -12.57 6.82
N SER A 92 -6.89 -13.35 5.79
CA SER A 92 -6.18 -14.59 5.44
C SER A 92 -4.68 -14.36 5.22
N ARG A 93 -4.31 -13.38 4.39
CA ARG A 93 -2.90 -13.06 4.11
C ARG A 93 -2.17 -12.48 5.31
N LEU A 94 -2.83 -11.63 6.10
CA LEU A 94 -2.25 -11.06 7.31
C LEU A 94 -1.88 -12.16 8.32
N TRP A 95 -2.84 -13.05 8.60
CA TRP A 95 -2.65 -14.12 9.56
C TRP A 95 -1.71 -15.21 9.03
N HIS A 96 -1.71 -15.49 7.72
CA HIS A 96 -0.70 -16.32 7.07
C HIS A 96 0.73 -15.85 7.38
N CYS A 97 1.01 -14.55 7.27
CA CYS A 97 2.32 -13.98 7.60
C CYS A 97 2.62 -14.03 9.12
N ARG A 98 1.64 -13.69 9.98
CA ARG A 98 1.82 -13.72 11.45
C ARG A 98 2.17 -15.09 12.00
N PHE A 99 1.61 -16.16 11.41
CA PHE A 99 1.91 -17.55 11.76
C PHE A 99 3.15 -18.11 11.04
N GLY A 100 4.03 -17.25 10.52
CA GLY A 100 5.28 -17.68 9.89
C GLY A 100 5.05 -18.43 8.58
N HIS A 101 4.18 -17.89 7.72
CA HIS A 101 3.87 -18.48 6.40
C HIS A 101 3.17 -19.84 6.47
N LEU A 102 2.32 -20.03 7.48
CA LEU A 102 1.48 -21.22 7.64
C LEU A 102 0.56 -21.43 6.43
N SER A 103 0.34 -22.68 6.01
CA SER A 103 -0.48 -22.95 4.82
C SER A 103 -1.90 -22.37 4.96
N SER A 104 -2.46 -21.83 3.87
CA SER A 104 -3.83 -21.26 3.87
C SER A 104 -4.89 -22.27 4.33
N LYS A 105 -4.69 -23.55 4.00
CA LYS A 105 -5.57 -24.65 4.43
C LYS A 105 -5.52 -24.87 5.94
N THR A 106 -4.31 -24.91 6.52
CA THR A 106 -4.13 -25.06 7.96
C THR A 106 -4.69 -23.86 8.71
N LEU A 107 -4.44 -22.65 8.21
CA LEU A 107 -4.95 -21.43 8.81
C LEU A 107 -6.49 -21.36 8.81
N SER A 108 -7.12 -21.74 7.69
CA SER A 108 -8.58 -21.84 7.60
C SER A 108 -9.13 -22.92 8.53
N TYR A 109 -8.48 -24.09 8.60
CA TYR A 109 -8.86 -25.15 9.53
C TYR A 109 -8.82 -24.69 11.00
N MET A 110 -7.76 -23.99 11.42
CA MET A 110 -7.63 -23.47 12.78
C MET A 110 -8.71 -22.45 13.11
N SER A 111 -9.08 -21.59 12.15
CA SER A 111 -10.18 -20.64 12.27
C SER A 111 -11.53 -21.36 12.41
N GLN A 112 -11.83 -22.33 11.53
CA GLN A 112 -13.11 -23.06 11.55
C GLN A 112 -13.29 -23.95 12.80
N LYS A 113 -12.19 -24.45 13.37
CA LYS A 113 -12.21 -25.31 14.55
C LYS A 113 -12.01 -24.54 15.86
N ASN A 114 -11.93 -23.21 15.83
CA ASN A 114 -11.68 -22.36 16.99
C ASN A 114 -10.47 -22.83 17.82
N ILE A 115 -9.39 -23.24 17.15
CA ILE A 115 -8.17 -23.76 17.81
C ILE A 115 -7.37 -22.62 18.46
N VAL A 116 -7.48 -21.40 17.94
CA VAL A 116 -6.76 -20.22 18.42
C VAL A 116 -7.76 -19.12 18.76
N ASP A 117 -7.64 -18.60 19.98
CA ASP A 117 -8.45 -17.48 20.45
C ASP A 117 -8.06 -16.16 19.74
N GLY A 118 -9.06 -15.36 19.39
CA GLY A 118 -8.89 -14.09 18.67
C GLY A 118 -8.56 -14.21 17.17
N LEU A 119 -8.55 -15.42 16.59
CA LEU A 119 -8.41 -15.61 15.15
C LEU A 119 -9.76 -15.34 14.46
N PRO A 120 -9.89 -14.33 13.55
CA PRO A 120 -11.14 -14.08 12.84
C PRO A 120 -11.46 -15.22 11.87
N HIS A 121 -12.67 -15.20 11.28
CA HIS A 121 -13.01 -16.13 10.22
C HIS A 121 -12.05 -15.99 9.02
N ILE A 122 -11.36 -17.09 8.68
CA ILE A 122 -10.39 -17.14 7.57
C ILE A 122 -10.87 -18.09 6.48
N GLU A 123 -11.10 -17.53 5.30
CA GLU A 123 -11.30 -18.31 4.08
C GLU A 123 -9.97 -18.72 3.44
N VAL A 124 -9.97 -19.88 2.79
CA VAL A 124 -8.83 -20.35 1.99
C VAL A 124 -8.67 -19.43 0.79
N GLN A 125 -7.44 -18.99 0.54
CA GLN A 125 -7.11 -18.24 -0.66
C GLN A 125 -6.15 -19.01 -1.54
N ASP A 126 -6.47 -19.06 -2.83
CA ASP A 126 -5.64 -19.63 -3.89
C ASP A 126 -4.57 -18.65 -4.41
N LYS A 127 -4.31 -17.57 -3.66
CA LYS A 127 -3.24 -16.64 -3.99
C LYS A 127 -1.90 -17.21 -3.55
N ILE A 128 -0.97 -17.27 -4.51
CA ILE A 128 0.40 -17.72 -4.29
C ILE A 128 1.14 -16.70 -3.42
N CYS A 129 1.84 -17.20 -2.39
CA CYS A 129 2.80 -16.42 -1.62
C CYS A 129 4.21 -16.67 -2.17
N GLU A 130 4.81 -15.65 -2.81
CA GLU A 130 6.16 -15.75 -3.40
C GLU A 130 7.22 -16.17 -2.37
N ALA A 131 7.15 -15.62 -1.14
CA ALA A 131 8.05 -16.01 -0.05
C ALA A 131 7.92 -17.49 0.33
N CYS A 132 6.69 -18.04 0.31
CA CYS A 132 6.49 -19.48 0.52
C CYS A 132 7.08 -20.31 -0.61
N VAL A 133 6.91 -19.87 -1.85
CA VAL A 133 7.45 -20.59 -3.02
C VAL A 133 8.98 -20.60 -2.94
N ALA A 134 9.60 -19.43 -2.75
CA ALA A 134 11.06 -19.33 -2.62
C ALA A 134 11.59 -20.14 -1.43
N GLY A 135 10.90 -20.14 -0.29
CA GLY A 135 11.32 -20.88 0.90
C GLY A 135 11.06 -22.39 0.84
N LYS A 136 10.09 -22.84 0.04
CA LYS A 136 9.72 -24.27 -0.11
C LYS A 136 10.23 -24.89 -1.41
N GLN A 137 10.84 -24.10 -2.29
CA GLN A 137 11.42 -24.59 -3.52
C GLN A 137 12.54 -25.59 -3.18
N SER A 138 12.41 -26.82 -3.66
CA SER A 138 13.48 -27.80 -3.56
C SER A 138 14.66 -27.35 -4.43
N ARG A 139 15.88 -27.57 -3.92
CA ARG A 139 17.08 -27.35 -4.71
C ARG A 139 17.04 -28.27 -5.93
N ALA A 140 17.35 -27.73 -7.10
CA ALA A 140 17.51 -28.55 -8.30
C ALA A 140 18.58 -29.64 -8.07
N PRO A 141 18.42 -30.83 -8.64
CA PRO A 141 19.43 -31.87 -8.56
C PRO A 141 20.76 -31.35 -9.10
N PHE A 142 21.86 -31.78 -8.48
CA PHE A 142 23.20 -31.44 -8.93
C PHE A 142 23.46 -32.06 -10.30
N SER A 143 24.14 -31.33 -11.19
CA SER A 143 24.60 -31.90 -12.45
C SER A 143 25.62 -33.00 -12.16
N VAL A 144 25.41 -34.19 -12.73
CA VAL A 144 26.40 -35.26 -12.68
C VAL A 144 27.64 -34.77 -13.44
N GLY A 145 28.79 -34.74 -12.76
CA GLY A 145 30.05 -34.37 -13.38
C GLY A 145 30.35 -35.27 -14.57
N LYS A 146 30.68 -34.68 -15.71
CA LYS A 146 31.20 -35.44 -16.85
C LYS A 146 32.64 -35.84 -16.50
N SER A 147 32.86 -37.13 -16.25
CA SER A 147 34.19 -37.72 -16.17
C SER A 147 34.82 -37.84 -17.56
#